data_AF-A0A381YZ20-F1
#
_entry.id   AF-A0A381YZ20-F1
#
_cell.length_a   1.000
_cell.length_b   1.000
_cell.length_c   1.000
_cell.angle_alpha   90.00
_cell.angle_beta   90.00
_cell.angle_gamma   90.00
#
_symmetry.space_group_name_H-M   'P 1'
#
loop_
_entity.id
_entity.type
_entity.pdbx_description
1 polymer ?
#
loop_
_entity_poly.entity_id
_entity_poly.type
_entity_poly.pdbx_seq_one_letter_code
_entity_poly.pdbx_strand_id
1 'polypeptide(L)'
;MSKSDIGERSAYDLMELLAEGEISPVMAGAILTALRIKGESAEEVRGFANAMRALATPIEIESEEKTIDIVGTGGDGSNSFNLSTGTALLSAATGLKVVKHG
;
A
#
# COMPACT_ATOMS: atom_id res chain seq x y z
N MET A 1 19.74 -19.00 5.17
CA MET A 1 19.79 -17.58 4.79
C MET A 1 19.52 -16.75 6.03
N SER A 2 20.34 -15.73 6.30
CA SER A 2 20.13 -14.80 7.41
C SER A 2 18.77 -14.11 7.23
N LYS A 3 17.91 -14.16 8.25
CA LYS A 3 16.63 -13.42 8.29
C LYS A 3 16.87 -12.02 8.89
N SER A 4 17.72 -11.23 8.26
CA SER A 4 17.99 -9.86 8.69
C SER A 4 17.06 -8.90 7.97
N ASP A 5 16.48 -7.97 8.72
CA ASP A 5 15.69 -6.87 8.16
C ASP A 5 16.60 -5.88 7.44
N ILE A 6 16.11 -5.30 6.35
CA ILE A 6 16.86 -4.32 5.54
C ILE A 6 16.72 -2.88 6.07
N GLY A 7 15.78 -2.66 6.98
CA GLY A 7 15.44 -1.35 7.54
C GLY A 7 14.63 -0.47 6.59
N GLU A 8 14.07 0.61 7.14
CA GLU A 8 13.14 1.49 6.43
C GLU A 8 13.75 2.16 5.18
N ARG A 9 14.97 2.70 5.30
CA ARG A 9 15.63 3.40 4.19
C ARG A 9 15.88 2.48 3.00
N SER A 10 16.42 1.29 3.25
CA SER A 10 16.68 0.33 2.18
C SER A 10 15.39 -0.17 1.53
N ALA A 11 14.31 -0.31 2.30
CA ALA A 11 13.00 -0.65 1.76
C ALA A 11 12.40 0.46 0.90
N TYR A 12 12.60 1.73 1.27
CA TYR A 12 12.24 2.88 0.44
C TYR A 12 12.97 2.85 -0.90
N ASP A 13 14.31 2.80 -0.87
CA ASP A 13 15.14 2.81 -2.07
C ASP A 13 14.82 1.60 -2.98
N LEU A 14 14.59 0.43 -2.39
CA LEU A 14 14.19 -0.77 -3.12
C LEU A 14 12.84 -0.60 -3.82
N MET A 15 11.88 0.11 -3.22
CA MET A 15 10.59 0.37 -3.86
C MET A 15 10.73 1.26 -5.09
N GLU A 16 11.59 2.27 -5.04
CA GLU A 16 11.86 3.15 -6.20
C GLU A 16 12.41 2.34 -7.36
N LEU A 17 13.44 1.52 -7.11
CA LEU A 17 14.03 0.63 -8.13
C LEU A 17 13.00 -0.35 -8.72
N LEU A 18 12.08 -0.86 -7.90
CA LEU A 18 11.00 -1.73 -8.36
C LEU A 18 9.99 -0.96 -9.24
N ALA A 19 9.62 0.25 -8.85
CA ALA A 19 8.62 1.06 -9.54
C ALA A 19 9.14 1.64 -10.87
N GLU A 20 10.42 2.01 -10.93
CA GLU A 20 11.10 2.50 -12.14
C GLU A 20 11.44 1.36 -13.13
N GLY A 21 11.27 0.11 -12.71
CA GLY A 21 11.54 -1.06 -13.54
C GLY A 21 13.04 -1.36 -13.69
N GLU A 22 13.88 -0.84 -12.79
CA GLU A 22 15.33 -1.07 -12.79
C GLU A 22 15.73 -2.48 -12.32
N ILE A 23 14.80 -3.20 -11.68
CA ILE A 23 14.98 -4.58 -11.23
C ILE A 23 14.32 -5.54 -12.22
N SER A 24 15.10 -6.49 -12.75
CA SER A 24 14.58 -7.52 -13.65
C SER A 24 13.40 -8.29 -13.01
N PRO A 25 12.39 -8.75 -13.77
CA PRO A 25 11.24 -9.45 -13.21
C PRO A 25 11.59 -10.69 -12.39
N VAL A 26 12.65 -11.42 -12.78
CA VAL A 26 13.15 -12.59 -12.05
C VAL A 26 13.67 -12.20 -10.67
N MET A 27 14.46 -11.12 -10.59
CA MET A 27 14.97 -10.60 -9.32
C MET A 27 13.85 -10.01 -8.45
N ALA A 28 12.90 -9.28 -9.04
CA ALA A 28 11.75 -8.75 -8.32
C ALA A 28 10.94 -9.89 -7.68
N GLY A 29 10.64 -10.96 -8.42
CA GLY A 29 9.97 -12.15 -7.89
C GLY A 29 10.75 -12.83 -6.76
N ALA A 30 12.09 -12.94 -6.90
CA ALA A 30 12.94 -13.51 -5.87
C ALA A 30 12.95 -12.67 -4.58
N ILE A 31 13.03 -11.34 -4.71
CA ILE A 31 13.00 -10.39 -3.58
C ILE A 31 11.67 -10.46 -2.84
N LEU A 32 10.54 -10.38 -3.55
CA LEU A 32 9.21 -10.47 -2.95
C LEU A 32 8.98 -11.81 -2.25
N THR A 33 9.47 -12.91 -2.84
CA THR A 33 9.42 -14.24 -2.22
C THR A 33 10.28 -14.30 -0.95
N ALA A 34 11.49 -13.73 -0.99
CA ALA A 34 12.38 -13.69 0.17
C ALA A 34 11.79 -12.85 1.32
N LEU A 35 11.21 -11.69 1.01
CA LEU A 35 10.47 -10.86 1.98
C LEU A 35 9.34 -11.66 2.63
N ARG A 36 8.53 -12.35 1.83
CA ARG A 36 7.41 -13.16 2.32
C ARG A 36 7.87 -14.33 3.21
N ILE A 37 8.95 -15.01 2.86
CA ILE A 37 9.52 -16.13 3.66
C ILE A 37 10.16 -15.61 4.96
N LYS A 38 10.80 -14.44 4.91
CA LYS A 38 11.38 -13.79 6.09
C LYS A 38 10.28 -13.35 7.05
N GLY A 39 9.20 -12.78 6.50
CA GLY A 39 8.25 -11.92 7.20
C GLY A 39 8.72 -10.48 7.15
N GLU A 40 7.86 -9.57 6.71
CA GLU A 40 8.14 -8.14 6.62
C GLU A 40 8.14 -7.50 8.02
N SER A 41 9.08 -6.59 8.29
CA SER A 41 9.10 -5.80 9.51
C SER A 41 8.27 -4.51 9.35
N ALA A 42 7.87 -3.90 10.47
CA ALA A 42 7.13 -2.63 10.43
C ALA A 42 7.94 -1.49 9.76
N GLU A 43 9.26 -1.50 9.92
CA GLU A 43 10.15 -0.52 9.29
C GLU A 43 10.20 -0.70 7.77
N GLU A 44 10.27 -1.95 7.31
CA GLU A 44 10.26 -2.27 5.87
C GLU A 44 8.92 -1.86 5.24
N VAL A 45 7.80 -2.22 5.85
CA VAL A 45 6.46 -1.84 5.37
C VAL A 45 6.31 -0.31 5.32
N ARG A 46 6.82 0.41 6.32
CA ARG A 46 6.81 1.88 6.34
C ARG A 46 7.66 2.47 5.20
N GLY A 47 8.84 1.91 4.95
CA GLY A 47 9.72 2.32 3.85
C GLY A 47 9.05 2.16 2.49
N PHE A 48 8.52 0.95 2.22
CA PHE A 48 7.77 0.68 0.99
C PHE A 48 6.57 1.62 0.82
N ALA A 49 5.76 1.80 1.87
CA ALA A 49 4.58 2.65 1.82
C ALA A 49 4.92 4.14 1.59
N ASN A 50 6.00 4.64 2.19
CA ASN A 50 6.45 6.02 1.99
C ASN A 50 6.94 6.26 0.56
N ALA A 51 7.71 5.33 -0.01
CA ALA A 51 8.13 5.40 -1.40
C ALA A 51 6.93 5.34 -2.36
N MET A 52 5.99 4.40 -2.15
CA MET A 52 4.76 4.33 -2.95
C MET A 52 3.96 5.64 -2.90
N ARG A 53 3.88 6.30 -1.74
CA ARG A 53 3.20 7.61 -1.60
C ARG A 53 3.94 8.74 -2.33
N ALA A 54 5.27 8.73 -2.33
CA ALA A 54 6.08 9.72 -3.03
C ALA A 54 5.96 9.59 -4.57
N LEU A 55 5.77 8.35 -5.05
CA LEU A 55 5.61 8.03 -6.47
C LEU A 55 4.17 8.18 -6.98
N ALA A 56 3.18 8.22 -6.09
CA ALA A 56 1.78 8.34 -6.47
C ALA A 56 1.47 9.69 -7.12
N THR A 57 0.50 9.72 -8.04
CA THR A 57 -0.01 10.99 -8.56
C THR A 57 -0.72 11.75 -7.43
N PRO A 58 -0.29 12.98 -7.10
CA PRO A 58 -0.90 13.74 -6.02
C PRO A 58 -2.32 14.16 -6.39
N ILE A 59 -3.22 14.11 -5.42
CA ILE A 59 -4.59 14.62 -5.54
C ILE A 59 -4.76 15.69 -4.47
N GLU A 60 -5.03 16.91 -4.91
CA GLU A 60 -5.39 18.01 -4.01
C GLU A 60 -6.85 17.88 -3.60
N ILE A 61 -7.10 17.80 -2.30
CA ILE A 61 -8.44 17.77 -1.74
C ILE A 61 -8.74 19.18 -1.22
N GLU A 62 -9.59 19.92 -1.94
CA GLU A 62 -10.00 21.28 -1.58
C GLU A 62 -10.98 21.25 -0.38
N SER A 63 -10.48 20.94 0.82
CA SER A 63 -11.23 20.99 2.07
C SER A 63 -10.34 20.81 3.29
N GLU A 64 -10.62 21.60 4.33
CA GLU A 64 -9.96 21.47 5.64
C GLU A 64 -10.62 20.38 6.52
N GLU A 65 -11.70 19.75 6.03
CA GLU A 65 -12.39 18.69 6.76
C GLU A 65 -11.56 17.40 6.77
N LYS A 66 -11.66 16.65 7.87
CA LYS A 66 -11.05 15.33 7.95
C LYS A 66 -11.68 14.38 6.94
N THR A 67 -10.86 13.76 6.11
CA THR A 67 -11.29 12.72 5.18
C THR A 67 -11.12 11.33 5.78
N ILE A 68 -11.90 10.37 5.30
CA ILE A 68 -11.75 8.95 5.64
C ILE A 68 -11.59 8.09 4.39
N ASP A 69 -10.89 6.97 4.54
CA ASP A 69 -10.81 5.90 3.55
C ASP A 69 -11.38 4.61 4.17
N ILE A 70 -12.06 3.82 3.35
CA ILE A 70 -12.61 2.50 3.71
C ILE A 70 -11.98 1.49 2.76
N VAL A 71 -10.96 0.80 3.26
CA VAL A 71 -10.05 -0.02 2.45
C VAL A 71 -9.73 -1.34 3.16
N GLY A 72 -9.24 -2.30 2.38
CA GLY A 72 -8.69 -3.55 2.87
C GLY A 72 -7.66 -4.07 1.86
N THR A 73 -6.78 -4.97 2.29
CA THR A 73 -5.78 -5.58 1.41
C THR A 73 -6.39 -6.51 0.37
N GLY A 74 -7.63 -6.97 0.60
CA GLY A 74 -8.27 -8.01 -0.18
C GLY A 74 -7.62 -9.39 0.02
N GLY A 75 -8.01 -10.35 -0.81
CA GLY A 75 -7.44 -11.71 -0.82
C GLY A 75 -7.96 -12.66 0.28
N ASP A 76 -9.06 -12.31 0.96
CA ASP A 76 -9.67 -13.14 2.02
C ASP A 76 -10.48 -14.34 1.49
N GLY A 77 -10.71 -14.41 0.18
CA GLY A 77 -11.48 -15.47 -0.46
C GLY A 77 -12.97 -15.47 -0.11
N SER A 78 -13.49 -14.41 0.51
CA SER A 78 -14.87 -14.33 1.01
C SER A 78 -15.92 -14.30 -0.10
N ASN A 79 -15.52 -13.94 -1.34
CA ASN A 79 -16.43 -13.62 -2.45
C ASN A 79 -17.54 -12.65 -2.01
N SER A 80 -17.21 -11.76 -1.07
CA SER A 80 -18.12 -10.72 -0.64
C SER A 80 -18.43 -9.78 -1.81
N PHE A 81 -19.59 -9.15 -1.75
CA PHE A 81 -19.87 -8.02 -2.64
C PHE A 81 -18.87 -6.89 -2.39
N ASN A 82 -18.96 -5.81 -3.16
CA ASN A 82 -18.16 -4.59 -2.97
C ASN A 82 -18.57 -3.84 -1.67
N LEU A 83 -18.44 -4.50 -0.51
CA LEU A 83 -18.89 -4.01 0.78
C LEU A 83 -18.17 -2.72 1.15
N SER A 84 -16.85 -2.64 0.98
CA SER A 84 -16.08 -1.42 1.25
C SER A 84 -16.53 -0.24 0.39
N THR A 85 -16.88 -0.48 -0.88
CA THR A 85 -17.44 0.54 -1.77
C THR A 85 -18.85 0.97 -1.34
N GLY A 86 -19.71 0.01 -1.00
CA GLY A 86 -21.05 0.29 -0.47
C GLY A 86 -20.99 1.09 0.83
N THR A 87 -20.10 0.72 1.75
CA THR A 87 -19.86 1.44 3.00
C THR A 87 -19.32 2.84 2.73
N ALA A 88 -18.40 3.02 1.77
CA ALA A 88 -17.90 4.34 1.39
C ALA A 88 -19.01 5.27 0.91
N LEU A 89 -19.90 4.78 0.04
CA LEU A 89 -21.05 5.56 -0.43
C LEU A 89 -22.05 5.86 0.70
N LEU A 90 -22.33 4.89 1.57
CA LEU A 90 -23.22 5.09 2.71
C LEU A 90 -22.66 6.12 3.69
N SER A 91 -21.38 6.04 4.04
CA SER A 91 -20.70 7.02 4.91
C SER A 91 -20.69 8.42 4.30
N ALA A 92 -20.51 8.53 2.98
CA ALA A 92 -20.63 9.81 2.29
C ALA A 92 -22.05 10.38 2.40
N ALA A 93 -23.08 9.54 2.25
CA ALA A 93 -24.47 9.94 2.41
C ALA A 93 -24.84 10.38 3.84
N THR A 94 -24.08 9.96 4.86
CA THR A 94 -24.22 10.47 6.23
C THR A 94 -23.47 11.76 6.50
N GLY A 95 -22.87 12.38 5.49
CA GLY A 95 -22.17 13.66 5.60
C GLY A 95 -20.67 13.56 5.90
N LEU A 96 -20.06 12.37 5.88
CA LEU A 96 -18.61 12.24 6.01
C LEU A 96 -17.91 12.48 4.67
N LYS A 97 -16.74 13.11 4.69
CA LYS A 97 -15.92 13.27 3.49
C LYS A 97 -15.11 12.00 3.22
N VAL A 98 -15.58 11.20 2.27
CA VAL A 98 -14.95 9.93 1.92
C VAL A 98 -14.03 10.10 0.71
N VAL A 99 -12.77 9.71 0.85
CA VAL A 99 -11.79 9.62 -0.25
C VAL A 99 -11.28 8.20 -0.28
N LYS A 100 -11.82 7.41 -1.20
CA LYS A 100 -11.56 5.98 -1.28
C LYS A 100 -10.50 5.66 -2.33
N HIS A 101 -9.52 4.84 -1.96
CA HIS A 101 -8.58 4.18 -2.87
C HIS A 101 -8.95 2.71 -3.04
N GLY A 102 -8.72 2.15 -4.22
CA GLY A 102 -9.01 0.74 -4.54
C GLY A 102 -9.00 0.45 -6.02
#